data_AF-D8TK05-F1
#
_entry.id   AF-D8TK05-F1
#
_cell.length_a   1.000
_cell.length_b   1.000
_cell.length_c   1.000
_cell.angle_alpha   90.00
_cell.angle_beta   90.00
_cell.angle_gamma   90.00
#
_symmetry.space_group_name_H-M   'P 1'
#
loop_
_entity.id
_entity.type
_entity.pdbx_description
1 polymer ?
#
loop_
_entity_poly.entity_id
_entity_poly.type
_entity_poly.pdbx_seq_one_letter_code
_entity_poly.pdbx_strand_id
1 'polypeptide(L)'
;KQRLLVIIMDYSACRAPAALSEFGARNIFMGKPSPVGLGSGITQKYLQCSYGKLNITAFKAITVTANCSSNEPGPSFSTCPVLRFIKDGSSGAKDILGEDAFLSDFSHYVYVLPPGVNEFCRGDWAAVPGRQIVLRTLLGSLERWSATLELTLHNFGLWHSWQGGHEFEDGSSPSGRKDVCPNAPELAYLGWTSPVKGGGQVDANTLPVGTVRSFNLPATYLTSDGHFVRVVPDWLPTYSNRTGAKNLYIAVRVNKGGDALLAAPYANAVNVHEVNATMDNDASRYPYTDRKISFINSAAPRSQVVLTDYKLVLYGGSWVSTDVLRVHFCRYRDSPRECPSLDSLEAALPPPPRKNPLPSPKQSKAADARRPPPP
;
A
#
# COMPACT_ATOMS: atom_id res chain seq x y z
N LYS A 1 -12.96 -7.87 -5.66
CA LYS A 1 -14.31 -7.65 -5.07
C LYS A 1 -14.59 -8.74 -4.05
N GLN A 2 -15.24 -8.42 -2.94
CA GLN A 2 -15.51 -9.34 -1.84
C GLN A 2 -16.99 -9.29 -1.43
N ARG A 3 -17.60 -10.45 -1.27
CA ARG A 3 -18.85 -10.65 -0.52
C ARG A 3 -18.46 -11.19 0.85
N LEU A 4 -18.51 -10.32 1.86
CA LEU A 4 -17.90 -10.53 3.16
C LEU A 4 -18.92 -11.05 4.18
N LEU A 5 -18.60 -12.16 4.83
CA LEU A 5 -19.29 -12.64 6.02
C LEU A 5 -18.41 -12.43 7.25
N VAL A 6 -18.89 -11.68 8.22
CA VAL A 6 -18.28 -11.57 9.55
C VAL A 6 -19.00 -12.54 10.49
N ILE A 7 -18.26 -13.51 11.00
CA ILE A 7 -18.73 -14.55 11.91
C ILE A 7 -18.22 -14.20 13.29
N ILE A 8 -19.11 -13.71 14.14
CA ILE A 8 -18.81 -13.33 15.52
C ILE A 8 -18.93 -14.58 16.37
N MET A 9 -17.82 -15.01 16.95
CA MET A 9 -17.77 -16.22 17.75
C MET A 9 -18.27 -15.94 19.17
N ASP A 10 -19.29 -16.68 19.59
CA ASP A 10 -19.82 -16.66 20.95
C ASP A 10 -19.56 -18.01 21.63
N TYR A 11 -18.62 -18.01 22.58
CA TYR A 11 -18.28 -19.16 23.42
C TYR A 11 -18.81 -18.95 24.85
N SER A 12 -20.00 -18.35 25.01
CA SER A 12 -20.64 -18.13 26.32
C SER A 12 -20.75 -19.41 27.16
N ALA A 13 -21.03 -20.56 26.54
CA ALA A 13 -21.04 -21.87 27.22
C ALA A 13 -19.69 -22.22 27.89
N CYS A 14 -18.61 -21.57 27.47
CA CYS A 14 -17.23 -21.75 27.92
C CYS A 14 -16.73 -20.54 28.72
N ARG A 15 -17.63 -19.65 29.16
CA ARG A 15 -17.29 -18.38 29.85
C ARG A 15 -16.49 -17.38 28.99
N ALA A 16 -16.56 -17.49 27.66
CA ALA A 16 -15.96 -16.56 26.71
C ALA A 16 -17.03 -15.97 25.76
N PRO A 17 -17.94 -15.11 26.28
CA PRO A 17 -19.03 -14.55 25.48
C PRO A 17 -18.50 -13.64 24.36
N ALA A 18 -19.25 -13.52 23.27
CA ALA A 18 -19.01 -12.51 22.25
C ALA A 18 -19.06 -11.09 22.85
N ALA A 19 -18.08 -10.25 22.52
CA ALA A 19 -18.06 -8.83 22.92
C ALA A 19 -18.50 -7.87 21.80
N LEU A 20 -18.55 -8.36 20.55
CA LEU A 20 -19.00 -7.59 19.39
C LEU A 20 -20.43 -7.98 19.04
N SER A 21 -21.29 -7.01 18.73
CA SER A 21 -22.61 -7.29 18.13
C SER A 21 -22.54 -7.24 16.61
N GLU A 22 -23.52 -7.84 15.92
CA GLU A 22 -23.62 -7.74 14.46
C GLU A 22 -23.68 -6.29 13.96
N PHE A 23 -24.40 -5.43 14.70
CA PHE A 23 -24.44 -3.99 14.44
C PHE A 23 -23.08 -3.32 14.66
N GLY A 24 -22.35 -3.70 15.71
CA GLY A 24 -20.98 -3.25 15.97
C GLY A 24 -20.02 -3.63 14.84
N ALA A 25 -20.07 -4.89 14.40
CA ALA A 25 -19.29 -5.37 13.25
C ALA A 25 -19.61 -4.56 11.99
N ARG A 26 -20.90 -4.32 11.71
CA ARG A 26 -21.32 -3.50 10.58
C ARG A 26 -20.74 -2.09 10.65
N ASN A 27 -20.75 -1.46 11.82
CA ASN A 27 -20.19 -0.11 12.00
C ASN A 27 -18.66 -0.09 11.79
N ILE A 28 -17.94 -1.11 12.23
CA ILE A 28 -16.47 -1.19 12.03
C ILE A 28 -16.14 -1.35 10.54
N PHE A 29 -16.76 -2.33 9.87
CA PHE A 29 -16.41 -2.65 8.48
C PHE A 29 -16.98 -1.65 7.47
N MET A 30 -18.25 -1.27 7.62
CA MET A 30 -18.97 -0.45 6.65
C MET A 30 -19.00 1.03 7.04
N GLY A 31 -18.67 1.36 8.30
CA GLY A 31 -18.82 2.71 8.85
C GLY A 31 -20.26 3.03 9.23
N LYS A 32 -20.46 4.17 9.90
CA LYS A 32 -21.80 4.73 10.09
C LYS A 32 -22.35 5.24 8.74
N PRO A 33 -23.66 5.14 8.50
CA PRO A 33 -24.28 5.73 7.31
C PRO A 33 -23.96 7.23 7.25
N SER A 34 -23.41 7.69 6.12
CA SER A 34 -23.10 9.10 5.87
C SER A 34 -23.95 9.60 4.69
N PRO A 35 -24.59 10.79 4.80
CA PRO A 35 -25.42 11.35 3.73
C PRO A 35 -24.66 11.72 2.45
N VAL A 36 -23.31 11.72 2.48
CA VAL A 36 -22.45 12.02 1.31
C VAL A 36 -21.81 10.77 0.66
N GLY A 37 -22.21 9.56 1.08
CA GLY A 37 -21.73 8.30 0.51
C GLY A 37 -20.40 7.81 1.13
N LEU A 38 -20.34 6.48 1.30
CA LEU A 38 -19.31 5.66 1.99
C LEU A 38 -19.03 6.06 3.45
N GLY A 39 -19.40 5.19 4.39
CA GLY A 39 -19.07 5.35 5.80
C GLY A 39 -17.57 5.30 6.07
N SER A 40 -17.13 5.82 7.22
CA SER A 40 -15.71 5.90 7.65
C SER A 40 -15.09 4.57 8.11
N GLY A 41 -15.64 3.44 7.69
CA GLY A 41 -15.22 2.11 8.13
C GLY A 41 -14.03 1.54 7.32
N ILE A 42 -13.65 0.31 7.63
CA ILE A 42 -12.55 -0.42 6.96
C ILE A 42 -12.74 -0.44 5.42
N THR A 43 -13.97 -0.54 4.93
CA THR A 43 -14.26 -0.54 3.49
C THR A 43 -13.77 0.73 2.79
N GLN A 44 -13.85 1.90 3.43
CA GLN A 44 -13.33 3.13 2.84
C GLN A 44 -11.80 3.06 2.69
N LYS A 45 -11.11 2.50 3.68
CA LYS A 45 -9.66 2.29 3.64
C LYS A 45 -9.26 1.28 2.56
N TYR A 46 -10.05 0.23 2.37
CA TYR A 46 -9.84 -0.71 1.26
C TYR A 46 -9.91 0.00 -0.08
N LEU A 47 -10.94 0.82 -0.30
CA LEU A 47 -11.09 1.58 -1.55
C LEU A 47 -9.95 2.56 -1.77
N GLN A 48 -9.53 3.30 -0.73
CA GLN A 48 -8.43 4.26 -0.79
C GLN A 48 -7.10 3.57 -1.10
N CYS A 49 -6.77 2.48 -0.41
CA CYS A 49 -5.48 1.79 -0.54
C CYS A 49 -5.39 0.85 -1.75
N SER A 50 -6.50 0.61 -2.45
CA SER A 50 -6.54 -0.31 -3.60
C SER A 50 -7.01 0.34 -4.89
N TYR A 51 -7.22 1.66 -4.91
CA TYR A 51 -7.80 2.37 -6.05
C TYR A 51 -9.13 1.75 -6.50
N GLY A 52 -9.94 1.35 -5.51
CA GLY A 52 -11.24 0.71 -5.72
C GLY A 52 -11.21 -0.77 -6.14
N LYS A 53 -10.03 -1.40 -6.26
CA LYS A 53 -9.91 -2.82 -6.66
C LYS A 53 -10.35 -3.77 -5.54
N LEU A 54 -10.05 -3.43 -4.30
CA LEU A 54 -10.55 -4.09 -3.09
C LEU A 54 -11.82 -3.37 -2.63
N ASN A 55 -12.96 -3.99 -2.92
CA ASN A 55 -14.29 -3.46 -2.62
C ASN A 55 -15.17 -4.57 -2.03
N ILE A 56 -15.83 -4.27 -0.92
CA ILE A 56 -16.84 -5.12 -0.29
C ILE A 56 -18.19 -4.80 -0.92
N THR A 57 -18.65 -5.69 -1.80
CA THR A 57 -19.89 -5.50 -2.57
C THR A 57 -21.12 -6.08 -1.89
N ALA A 58 -20.92 -6.98 -0.92
CA ALA A 58 -21.97 -7.49 -0.04
C ALA A 58 -21.38 -7.71 1.35
N PHE A 59 -22.17 -7.44 2.39
CA PHE A 59 -21.73 -7.55 3.78
C PHE A 59 -22.85 -8.17 4.62
N LYS A 60 -22.50 -9.18 5.41
CA LYS A 60 -23.34 -9.71 6.49
C LYS A 60 -22.49 -9.95 7.72
N ALA A 61 -23.04 -9.69 8.90
CA ALA A 61 -22.49 -10.15 10.17
C ALA A 61 -23.49 -11.11 10.79
N ILE A 62 -23.01 -12.17 11.43
CA ILE A 62 -23.81 -13.12 12.21
C ILE A 62 -23.08 -13.46 13.50
N THR A 63 -23.82 -13.72 14.57
CA THR A 63 -23.27 -14.35 15.78
C THR A 63 -23.46 -15.86 15.73
N VAL A 64 -22.39 -16.62 15.93
CA VAL A 64 -22.38 -18.08 16.02
C VAL A 64 -22.09 -18.50 17.44
N THR A 65 -23.08 -19.13 18.09
CA THR A 65 -22.89 -19.78 19.39
C THR A 65 -22.21 -21.13 19.17
N ALA A 66 -21.00 -21.29 19.70
CA ALA A 66 -20.22 -22.52 19.58
C ALA A 66 -20.26 -23.31 20.90
N ASN A 67 -20.53 -24.62 20.79
CA ASN A 67 -20.49 -25.52 21.93
C ASN A 67 -19.05 -25.94 22.24
N CYS A 68 -18.69 -25.90 23.52
CA CYS A 68 -17.50 -26.54 24.08
C CYS A 68 -17.92 -27.61 25.09
N SER A 69 -17.11 -28.66 25.24
CA SER A 69 -17.30 -29.65 26.29
C SER A 69 -16.98 -29.04 27.65
N SER A 70 -17.93 -29.07 28.58
CA SER A 70 -17.87 -28.49 29.94
C SER A 70 -16.74 -29.01 30.85
N ASN A 71 -16.00 -30.02 30.40
CA ASN A 71 -14.92 -30.67 31.15
C ASN A 71 -13.52 -30.28 30.67
N GLU A 72 -13.41 -29.38 29.68
CA GLU A 72 -12.15 -28.72 29.38
C GLU A 72 -12.12 -27.37 30.15
N PRO A 73 -11.08 -27.09 30.96
CA PRO A 73 -10.96 -25.83 31.72
C PRO A 73 -10.76 -24.65 30.76
N GLY A 74 -11.85 -24.12 30.24
CA GLY A 74 -11.76 -23.49 28.92
C GLY A 74 -11.19 -24.51 27.92
N PRO A 75 -11.12 -24.18 26.64
CA PRO A 75 -10.30 -25.03 25.81
C PRO A 75 -8.85 -25.05 26.35
N SER A 76 -8.30 -26.25 26.57
CA SER A 76 -6.94 -26.46 27.08
C SER A 76 -5.91 -25.98 26.06
N PHE A 77 -5.66 -24.68 26.00
CA PHE A 77 -4.79 -24.06 25.02
C PHE A 77 -3.45 -23.70 25.64
N SER A 78 -2.48 -24.61 25.56
CA SER A 78 -1.08 -24.18 25.48
C SER A 78 -0.77 -23.48 24.13
N THR A 79 -1.66 -23.62 23.13
CA THR A 79 -1.53 -23.07 21.77
C THR A 79 -2.89 -22.55 21.24
N CYS A 80 -2.87 -21.46 20.46
CA CYS A 80 -4.08 -20.90 19.82
C CYS A 80 -4.59 -21.82 18.70
N PRO A 81 -5.80 -22.42 18.79
CA PRO A 81 -6.24 -23.45 17.85
C PRO A 81 -6.96 -22.86 16.63
N VAL A 82 -6.34 -21.95 15.89
CA VAL A 82 -7.02 -21.16 14.84
C VAL A 82 -7.97 -21.97 13.95
N LEU A 83 -7.56 -23.19 13.55
CA LEU A 83 -8.36 -24.10 12.73
C LEU A 83 -9.68 -24.54 13.40
N ARG A 84 -9.71 -24.66 14.73
CA ARG A 84 -10.92 -24.98 15.49
C ARG A 84 -11.93 -23.84 15.44
N PHE A 85 -11.49 -22.60 15.64
CA PHE A 85 -12.37 -21.42 15.55
C PHE A 85 -12.99 -21.30 14.15
N ILE A 86 -12.17 -21.52 13.11
CA ILE A 86 -12.65 -21.53 11.73
C ILE A 86 -13.69 -22.64 11.52
N LYS A 87 -13.44 -23.84 12.03
CA LYS A 87 -14.37 -24.98 11.92
C LYS A 87 -15.69 -24.70 12.63
N ASP A 88 -15.65 -24.30 13.90
CA ASP A 88 -16.84 -24.03 14.70
C ASP A 88 -17.66 -22.88 14.09
N GLY A 89 -16.99 -21.79 13.71
CA GLY A 89 -17.63 -20.65 13.08
C GLY A 89 -18.24 -20.99 11.72
N SER A 90 -17.54 -21.77 10.89
CA SER A 90 -18.08 -22.23 9.60
C SER A 90 -19.28 -23.13 9.78
N SER A 91 -19.23 -24.06 10.74
CA SER A 91 -20.34 -24.97 11.02
C SER A 91 -21.59 -24.20 11.46
N GLY A 92 -21.47 -23.37 12.49
CA GLY A 92 -22.62 -22.61 12.98
C GLY A 92 -23.12 -21.57 11.97
N ALA A 93 -22.23 -21.00 11.14
CA ALA A 93 -22.65 -20.13 10.04
C ALA A 93 -23.49 -20.88 9.00
N LYS A 94 -23.14 -22.13 8.67
CA LYS A 94 -23.94 -22.99 7.79
C LYS A 94 -25.27 -23.36 8.44
N ASP A 95 -25.31 -23.60 9.75
CA ASP A 95 -26.56 -23.89 10.46
C ASP A 95 -27.53 -22.70 10.45
N ILE A 96 -27.01 -21.46 10.54
CA ILE A 96 -27.80 -20.23 10.51
C ILE A 96 -28.25 -19.86 9.08
N LEU A 97 -27.35 -19.97 8.11
CA LEU A 97 -27.56 -19.46 6.75
C LEU A 97 -28.09 -20.51 5.77
N GLY A 98 -27.90 -21.79 6.08
CA GLY A 98 -27.91 -22.87 5.10
C GLY A 98 -26.54 -23.02 4.43
N GLU A 99 -26.17 -24.26 4.11
CA GLU A 99 -24.88 -24.57 3.48
C GLU A 99 -24.73 -23.92 2.10
N ASP A 100 -25.78 -23.95 1.28
CA ASP A 100 -25.77 -23.34 -0.05
C ASP A 100 -25.49 -21.84 0.03
N ALA A 101 -26.23 -21.09 0.85
CA ALA A 101 -26.04 -19.65 1.01
C ALA A 101 -24.65 -19.31 1.56
N PHE A 102 -24.15 -20.08 2.53
CA PHE A 102 -22.79 -19.90 3.07
C PHE A 102 -21.71 -20.02 1.97
N LEU A 103 -21.89 -20.95 1.03
CA LEU A 103 -20.93 -21.22 -0.05
C LEU A 103 -21.13 -20.29 -1.27
N SER A 104 -22.37 -19.96 -1.64
CA SER A 104 -22.70 -19.22 -2.86
C SER A 104 -22.71 -17.71 -2.69
N ASP A 105 -23.16 -17.21 -1.54
CA ASP A 105 -23.45 -15.78 -1.34
C ASP A 105 -22.23 -15.04 -0.83
N PHE A 106 -21.33 -15.74 -0.16
CA PHE A 106 -20.10 -15.20 0.40
C PHE A 106 -18.88 -15.67 -0.37
N SER A 107 -17.79 -14.94 -0.21
CA SER A 107 -16.52 -15.25 -0.85
C SER A 107 -15.34 -15.11 0.09
N HIS A 108 -15.50 -14.31 1.15
CA HIS A 108 -14.49 -14.01 2.16
C HIS A 108 -15.13 -14.06 3.55
N TYR A 109 -14.39 -14.55 4.52
CA TYR A 109 -14.87 -14.86 5.86
C TYR A 109 -13.94 -14.26 6.91
N VAL A 110 -14.51 -13.53 7.85
CA VAL A 110 -13.82 -12.98 9.01
C VAL A 110 -14.37 -13.68 10.24
N TYR A 111 -13.52 -14.36 10.99
CA TYR A 111 -13.89 -14.93 12.29
C TYR A 111 -13.43 -13.98 13.38
N VAL A 112 -14.37 -13.45 14.16
CA VAL A 112 -14.07 -12.53 15.25
C VAL A 112 -14.11 -13.29 16.57
N LEU A 113 -12.97 -13.37 17.23
CA LEU A 113 -12.80 -14.08 18.49
C LEU A 113 -13.22 -13.21 19.69
N PRO A 114 -13.87 -13.79 20.72
CA PRO A 114 -14.23 -13.08 21.93
C PRO A 114 -13.01 -12.71 22.77
N PRO A 115 -13.05 -11.66 23.60
CA PRO A 115 -11.91 -11.25 24.42
C PRO A 115 -11.37 -12.34 25.35
N GLY A 116 -12.26 -13.22 25.84
CA GLY A 116 -11.92 -14.32 26.75
C GLY A 116 -10.98 -15.38 26.16
N VAL A 117 -10.71 -15.39 24.86
CA VAL A 117 -9.72 -16.31 24.25
C VAL A 117 -8.38 -15.64 23.92
N ASN A 118 -8.24 -14.34 24.15
CA ASN A 118 -7.04 -13.58 23.80
C ASN A 118 -5.79 -13.98 24.59
N GLU A 119 -5.96 -14.51 25.80
CA GLU A 119 -4.83 -14.99 26.63
C GLU A 119 -4.11 -16.18 25.98
N PHE A 120 -4.83 -16.98 25.20
CA PHE A 120 -4.31 -18.14 24.48
C PHE A 120 -3.94 -17.82 23.02
N CYS A 121 -4.58 -16.80 22.44
CA CYS A 121 -4.34 -16.33 21.09
C CYS A 121 -3.60 -15.00 21.09
N ARG A 122 -2.27 -15.07 21.01
CA ARG A 122 -1.38 -13.89 21.03
C ARG A 122 -1.32 -13.11 19.72
N GLY A 123 -1.82 -13.67 18.62
CA GLY A 123 -1.82 -13.05 17.30
C GLY A 123 -3.11 -13.30 16.53
N ASP A 124 -3.28 -12.52 15.48
CA ASP A 124 -4.32 -12.73 14.48
C ASP A 124 -3.82 -13.71 13.42
N TRP A 125 -4.70 -14.15 12.53
CA TRP A 125 -4.32 -15.14 11.51
C TRP A 125 -5.01 -14.89 10.17
N ALA A 126 -4.34 -15.26 9.09
CA ALA A 126 -4.90 -15.27 7.75
C ALA A 126 -4.44 -16.49 6.95
N ALA A 127 -5.30 -16.97 6.06
CA ALA A 127 -4.90 -17.90 5.01
C ALA A 127 -4.05 -17.18 3.96
N VAL A 128 -2.91 -17.77 3.55
CA VAL A 128 -1.97 -17.17 2.60
C VAL A 128 -1.69 -18.10 1.41
N PRO A 129 -2.11 -17.76 0.18
CA PRO A 129 -3.36 -17.04 -0.12
C PRO A 129 -4.59 -17.81 0.37
N GLY A 130 -5.75 -17.17 0.36
CA GLY A 130 -7.00 -17.79 0.78
C GLY A 130 -8.14 -16.80 0.84
N ARG A 131 -9.08 -17.03 1.76
CA ARG A 131 -10.31 -16.22 1.90
C ARG A 131 -10.78 -16.04 3.34
N GLN A 132 -9.92 -16.39 4.29
CA GLN A 132 -10.26 -16.49 5.70
C GLN A 132 -9.26 -15.69 6.50
N ILE A 133 -9.78 -14.88 7.42
CA ILE A 133 -8.99 -14.18 8.43
C ILE A 133 -9.65 -14.39 9.79
N VAL A 134 -8.83 -14.45 10.84
CA VAL A 134 -9.25 -14.55 12.23
C VAL A 134 -8.73 -13.32 12.96
N LEU A 135 -9.66 -12.53 13.48
CA LEU A 135 -9.41 -11.29 14.20
C LEU A 135 -9.77 -11.47 15.67
N ARG A 136 -9.04 -10.77 16.54
CA ARG A 136 -9.37 -10.68 17.95
C ARG A 136 -10.14 -9.40 18.24
N THR A 137 -11.07 -9.46 19.19
CA THR A 137 -11.76 -8.26 19.67
C THR A 137 -10.81 -7.43 20.55
N LEU A 138 -9.92 -6.66 19.91
CA LEU A 138 -8.88 -5.83 20.53
C LEU A 138 -8.61 -4.57 19.69
N LEU A 139 -8.16 -3.50 20.35
CA LEU A 139 -7.78 -2.22 19.72
C LEU A 139 -6.73 -2.39 18.61
N GLY A 140 -5.75 -3.27 18.81
CA GLY A 140 -4.68 -3.51 17.83
C GLY A 140 -5.03 -4.49 16.71
N SER A 141 -6.25 -5.04 16.71
CA SER A 141 -6.71 -6.08 15.79
C SER A 141 -7.97 -5.60 15.05
N LEU A 142 -9.16 -6.07 15.42
CA LEU A 142 -10.43 -5.76 14.77
C LEU A 142 -10.69 -4.25 14.60
N GLU A 143 -10.38 -3.44 15.62
CA GLU A 143 -10.67 -1.99 15.58
C GLU A 143 -9.63 -1.21 14.77
N ARG A 144 -8.52 -1.86 14.41
CA ARG A 144 -7.44 -1.28 13.62
C ARG A 144 -7.61 -1.68 12.16
N TRP A 145 -8.02 -0.72 11.33
CA TRP A 145 -8.30 -0.96 9.92
C TRP A 145 -7.10 -1.55 9.16
N SER A 146 -5.87 -1.17 9.52
CA SER A 146 -4.65 -1.64 8.86
C SER A 146 -4.34 -3.09 9.18
N ALA A 147 -4.63 -3.57 10.41
CA ALA A 147 -4.49 -4.99 10.77
C ALA A 147 -5.48 -5.84 9.96
N THR A 148 -6.72 -5.36 9.81
CA THR A 148 -7.71 -6.05 8.99
C THR A 148 -7.36 -5.98 7.49
N LEU A 149 -6.73 -4.90 7.03
CA LEU A 149 -6.18 -4.80 5.67
C LEU A 149 -5.02 -5.78 5.48
N GLU A 150 -4.02 -5.78 6.36
CA GLU A 150 -2.87 -6.71 6.37
C GLU A 150 -3.32 -8.17 6.22
N LEU A 151 -4.22 -8.63 7.08
CA LEU A 151 -4.74 -10.01 7.00
C LEU A 151 -5.52 -10.27 5.70
N THR A 152 -6.15 -9.24 5.15
CA THR A 152 -6.82 -9.36 3.85
C THR A 152 -5.81 -9.41 2.70
N LEU A 153 -4.68 -8.70 2.79
CA LEU A 153 -3.59 -8.77 1.82
C LEU A 153 -2.94 -10.17 1.81
N HIS A 154 -2.86 -10.82 2.97
CA HIS A 154 -2.47 -12.23 3.07
C HIS A 154 -3.35 -13.16 2.23
N ASN A 155 -4.67 -12.95 2.20
CA ASN A 155 -5.57 -13.73 1.34
C ASN A 155 -5.24 -13.60 -0.15
N PHE A 156 -4.54 -12.54 -0.57
CA PHE A 156 -4.05 -12.35 -1.93
C PHE A 156 -2.60 -12.80 -2.16
N GLY A 157 -1.94 -13.42 -1.18
CA GLY A 157 -0.57 -13.93 -1.31
C GLY A 157 0.54 -12.93 -0.98
N LEU A 158 0.19 -11.82 -0.32
CA LEU A 158 1.18 -10.95 0.31
C LEU A 158 1.63 -11.53 1.65
N TRP A 159 2.86 -11.21 2.03
CA TRP A 159 3.49 -11.58 3.29
C TRP A 159 3.87 -10.32 4.05
N HIS A 160 4.42 -10.47 5.24
CA HIS A 160 4.90 -9.35 6.04
C HIS A 160 5.97 -8.56 5.28
N SER A 161 6.02 -7.25 5.51
CA SER A 161 7.04 -6.37 4.95
C SER A 161 8.20 -6.22 5.94
N TRP A 162 9.42 -6.11 5.40
CA TRP A 162 10.67 -6.23 6.13
C TRP A 162 11.47 -4.92 6.13
N GLN A 163 12.34 -4.75 7.12
CA GLN A 163 13.35 -3.70 7.10
C GLN A 163 14.56 -4.13 7.91
N GLY A 164 15.76 -3.92 7.37
CA GLY A 164 17.01 -4.28 8.07
C GLY A 164 17.12 -5.77 8.41
N GLY A 165 16.46 -6.66 7.65
CA GLY A 165 16.43 -8.10 7.93
C GLY A 165 15.42 -8.53 9.00
N HIS A 166 14.61 -7.60 9.51
CA HIS A 166 13.59 -7.86 10.52
C HIS A 166 12.18 -7.80 9.92
N GLU A 167 11.38 -8.81 10.25
CA GLU A 167 9.98 -8.91 9.86
C GLU A 167 9.15 -7.85 10.60
N PHE A 168 8.13 -7.30 9.95
CA PHE A 168 7.24 -6.25 10.47
C PHE A 168 7.87 -4.87 10.72
N GLU A 169 9.12 -4.64 10.30
CA GLU A 169 9.81 -3.38 10.54
C GLU A 169 9.68 -2.36 9.38
N ASP A 170 9.02 -2.71 8.27
CA ASP A 170 8.74 -1.75 7.19
C ASP A 170 7.62 -0.78 7.59
N GLY A 171 7.99 0.41 8.04
CA GLY A 171 7.04 1.42 8.46
C GLY A 171 6.17 2.04 7.35
N SER A 172 6.36 1.63 6.09
CA SER A 172 5.66 2.17 4.92
C SER A 172 4.47 1.32 4.45
N SER A 173 4.11 0.25 5.16
CA SER A 173 3.06 -0.69 4.77
C SER A 173 2.23 -1.21 5.96
N PRO A 174 0.95 -1.60 5.75
CA PRO A 174 0.18 -2.36 6.75
C PRO A 174 0.82 -3.72 7.05
N SER A 175 1.51 -4.36 6.09
CA SER A 175 2.28 -5.59 6.30
C SER A 175 3.54 -5.39 7.16
N GLY A 176 3.94 -4.15 7.41
CA GLY A 176 4.90 -3.77 8.45
C GLY A 176 4.23 -3.18 9.70
N ARG A 177 2.97 -3.55 9.93
CA ARG A 177 2.13 -3.14 11.06
C ARG A 177 1.97 -1.63 11.22
N LYS A 178 1.89 -0.85 10.13
CA LYS A 178 1.59 0.59 10.20
C LYS A 178 0.24 0.97 9.59
N ASP A 179 -0.33 2.08 10.07
CA ASP A 179 -1.64 2.59 9.63
C ASP A 179 -1.55 3.38 8.33
N VAL A 180 -1.05 2.73 7.28
CA VAL A 180 -0.78 3.32 5.96
C VAL A 180 -1.20 2.35 4.85
N CYS A 181 -1.19 2.79 3.59
CA CYS A 181 -1.50 1.92 2.47
C CYS A 181 -0.30 1.05 2.06
N PRO A 182 -0.53 -0.04 1.29
CA PRO A 182 0.54 -0.91 0.80
C PRO A 182 1.61 -0.14 0.03
N ASN A 183 2.84 -0.60 0.13
CA ASN A 183 3.98 -0.03 -0.59
C ASN A 183 3.94 -0.43 -2.08
N ALA A 184 4.79 0.19 -2.89
CA ALA A 184 4.78 0.00 -4.35
C ALA A 184 4.91 -1.47 -4.81
N PRO A 185 5.84 -2.30 -4.29
CA PRO A 185 5.93 -3.70 -4.71
C PRO A 185 4.71 -4.53 -4.29
N GLU A 186 4.10 -4.24 -3.14
CA GLU A 186 2.84 -4.89 -2.73
C GLU A 186 1.70 -4.55 -3.70
N LEU A 187 1.53 -3.27 -4.02
CA LEU A 187 0.52 -2.79 -4.97
C LEU A 187 0.72 -3.35 -6.38
N ALA A 188 1.98 -3.44 -6.83
CA ALA A 188 2.35 -3.98 -8.13
C ALA A 188 2.04 -5.48 -8.21
N TYR A 189 2.38 -6.24 -7.18
CA TYR A 189 2.06 -7.68 -7.11
C TYR A 189 0.56 -7.95 -7.21
N LEU A 190 -0.26 -7.13 -6.55
CA LEU A 190 -1.71 -7.24 -6.59
C LEU A 190 -2.31 -6.82 -7.94
N GLY A 191 -1.51 -6.26 -8.85
CA GLY A 191 -1.98 -5.66 -10.10
C GLY A 191 -2.89 -4.45 -9.88
N TRP A 192 -2.78 -3.78 -8.73
CA TRP A 192 -3.59 -2.60 -8.44
C TRP A 192 -3.00 -1.34 -9.05
N THR A 193 -1.74 -1.39 -9.47
CA THR A 193 -1.01 -0.26 -9.98
C THR A 193 -0.08 -0.62 -11.14
N SER A 194 0.36 0.41 -11.87
CA SER A 194 1.26 0.27 -13.01
C SER A 194 2.49 1.17 -12.87
N PRO A 195 3.64 0.76 -13.44
CA PRO A 195 4.84 1.60 -13.44
C PRO A 195 4.65 2.81 -14.36
N VAL A 196 5.42 3.86 -14.12
CA VAL A 196 5.51 5.01 -15.04
C VAL A 196 5.92 4.55 -16.43
N LYS A 197 5.45 5.23 -17.48
CA LYS A 197 5.80 4.90 -18.86
C LYS A 197 7.33 4.81 -19.02
N GLY A 198 7.80 3.64 -19.49
CA GLY A 198 9.23 3.36 -19.66
C GLY A 198 10.00 3.07 -18.37
N GLY A 199 9.31 2.98 -17.22
CA GLY A 199 9.88 2.66 -15.90
C GLY A 199 9.52 1.27 -15.39
N GLY A 200 8.84 0.42 -16.18
CA GLY A 200 8.50 -0.95 -15.77
C GLY A 200 9.67 -1.94 -15.79
N GLN A 201 10.75 -1.57 -16.48
CA GLN A 201 12.00 -2.33 -16.52
C GLN A 201 13.14 -1.34 -16.80
N VAL A 202 13.85 -0.96 -15.74
CA VAL A 202 15.09 -0.19 -15.83
C VAL A 202 16.25 -1.12 -15.53
N ASP A 203 17.01 -1.48 -16.56
CA ASP A 203 18.06 -2.50 -16.61
C ASP A 203 19.35 -1.95 -17.24
N ALA A 204 20.36 -2.78 -17.45
CA ALA A 204 21.64 -2.36 -18.03
C ALA A 204 21.52 -1.74 -19.42
N ASN A 205 20.50 -2.13 -20.20
CA ASN A 205 20.27 -1.62 -21.54
C ASN A 205 19.63 -0.22 -21.52
N THR A 206 18.71 -0.02 -20.59
CA THR A 206 17.92 1.22 -20.49
C THR A 206 18.54 2.28 -19.55
N LEU A 207 19.51 1.87 -18.72
CA LEU A 207 20.34 2.73 -17.88
C LEU A 207 21.83 2.34 -17.98
N PRO A 208 22.51 2.73 -19.08
CA PRO A 208 23.95 2.58 -19.20
C PRO A 208 24.73 3.31 -18.09
N VAL A 209 25.96 2.87 -17.84
CA VAL A 209 26.85 3.46 -16.81
C VAL A 209 27.08 4.95 -17.07
N GLY A 210 26.99 5.76 -16.02
CA GLY A 210 27.20 7.21 -16.04
C GLY A 210 26.07 8.01 -16.70
N THR A 211 25.02 7.33 -17.19
CA THR A 211 23.86 8.00 -17.79
C THR A 211 22.74 8.20 -16.79
N VAL A 212 21.90 9.20 -17.03
CA VAL A 212 20.75 9.51 -16.18
C VAL A 212 19.44 9.17 -16.87
N ARG A 213 18.55 8.53 -16.12
CA ARG A 213 17.12 8.50 -16.43
C ARG A 213 16.33 9.30 -15.41
N SER A 214 15.27 9.94 -15.89
CA SER A 214 14.43 10.84 -15.10
C SER A 214 12.96 10.53 -15.31
N PHE A 215 12.18 10.57 -14.24
CA PHE A 215 10.74 10.35 -14.27
C PHE A 215 10.04 11.34 -13.35
N ASN A 216 8.83 11.78 -13.73
CA ASN A 216 7.95 12.52 -12.82
C ASN A 216 7.02 11.51 -12.18
N LEU A 217 7.23 11.23 -10.89
CA LEU A 217 6.47 10.22 -10.17
C LEU A 217 5.40 10.89 -9.31
N PRO A 218 4.11 10.66 -9.58
CA PRO A 218 3.05 11.06 -8.66
C PRO A 218 3.15 10.26 -7.37
N ALA A 219 2.80 10.89 -6.25
CA ALA A 219 2.69 10.20 -4.97
C ALA A 219 1.68 9.06 -5.06
N THR A 220 1.96 7.93 -4.40
CA THR A 220 1.14 6.71 -4.45
C THR A 220 -0.36 6.98 -4.23
N TYR A 221 -0.73 7.84 -3.27
CA TYR A 221 -2.15 8.11 -2.99
C TYR A 221 -2.92 8.80 -4.14
N LEU A 222 -2.23 9.41 -5.12
CA LEU A 222 -2.86 10.19 -6.20
C LEU A 222 -3.46 9.32 -7.31
N THR A 223 -2.80 8.23 -7.68
CA THR A 223 -3.13 7.48 -8.90
C THR A 223 -2.66 6.04 -8.82
N SER A 224 -3.44 5.12 -9.40
CA SER A 224 -3.00 3.75 -9.62
C SER A 224 -1.95 3.67 -10.72
N ASP A 225 -1.97 4.61 -11.66
CA ASP A 225 -1.19 4.54 -12.88
C ASP A 225 0.06 5.40 -12.82
N GLY A 226 1.18 4.78 -13.17
CA GLY A 226 2.42 5.47 -13.43
C GLY A 226 3.17 5.98 -12.19
N HIS A 227 2.96 5.39 -11.02
CA HIS A 227 3.42 5.97 -9.75
C HIS A 227 4.72 5.35 -9.19
N PHE A 228 5.30 4.35 -9.87
CA PHE A 228 6.57 3.74 -9.49
C PHE A 228 7.48 3.44 -10.68
N VAL A 229 8.77 3.23 -10.39
CA VAL A 229 9.78 2.67 -11.29
C VAL A 229 10.24 1.33 -10.74
N ARG A 230 10.42 0.33 -11.61
CA ARG A 230 10.98 -0.97 -11.30
C ARG A 230 12.37 -1.10 -11.93
N VAL A 231 13.38 -1.22 -11.08
CA VAL A 231 14.78 -1.41 -11.49
C VAL A 231 15.12 -2.89 -11.40
N VAL A 232 15.74 -3.40 -12.47
CA VAL A 232 16.19 -4.78 -12.67
C VAL A 232 17.72 -4.70 -12.77
N PRO A 233 18.46 -4.87 -11.66
CA PRO A 233 19.90 -4.67 -11.60
C PRO A 233 20.69 -5.85 -12.22
N ASP A 234 20.35 -6.21 -13.46
CA ASP A 234 20.96 -7.33 -14.21
C ASP A 234 22.47 -7.15 -14.49
N TRP A 235 23.00 -5.95 -14.24
CA TRP A 235 24.42 -5.65 -14.24
C TRP A 235 25.19 -6.13 -13.01
N LEU A 236 24.50 -6.54 -11.95
CA LEU A 236 25.15 -7.05 -10.74
C LEU A 236 25.44 -8.54 -10.91
N PRO A 237 26.64 -9.03 -10.51
CA PRO A 237 26.94 -10.46 -10.52
C PRO A 237 25.92 -11.30 -9.74
N THR A 238 25.40 -10.74 -8.64
CA THR A 238 24.39 -11.37 -7.78
C THR A 238 23.06 -11.64 -8.48
N TYR A 239 22.76 -10.94 -9.58
CA TYR A 239 21.49 -11.08 -10.30
C TYR A 239 21.34 -12.43 -11.01
N SER A 240 22.46 -13.12 -11.27
CA SER A 240 22.47 -14.49 -11.78
C SER A 240 22.11 -15.56 -10.72
N ASN A 241 22.16 -15.19 -9.43
CA ASN A 241 21.86 -16.09 -8.31
C ASN A 241 20.40 -15.94 -7.86
N ARG A 242 19.64 -17.04 -7.84
CA ARG A 242 18.21 -17.03 -7.48
C ARG A 242 17.90 -16.46 -6.09
N THR A 243 18.79 -16.64 -5.12
CA THR A 243 18.58 -16.15 -3.74
C THR A 243 19.12 -14.74 -3.53
N GLY A 244 20.14 -14.34 -4.32
CA GLY A 244 20.80 -13.04 -4.23
C GLY A 244 20.25 -11.97 -5.17
N ALA A 245 19.51 -12.35 -6.22
CA ALA A 245 18.94 -11.43 -7.17
C ALA A 245 17.77 -10.64 -6.55
N LYS A 246 17.81 -9.31 -6.69
CA LYS A 246 16.82 -8.38 -6.15
C LYS A 246 16.36 -7.39 -7.20
N ASN A 247 15.06 -7.14 -7.28
CA ASN A 247 14.49 -6.01 -8.02
C ASN A 247 14.22 -4.87 -7.06
N LEU A 248 14.30 -3.62 -7.54
CA LEU A 248 13.95 -2.45 -6.76
C LEU A 248 12.64 -1.85 -7.25
N TYR A 249 11.81 -1.41 -6.31
CA TYR A 249 10.61 -0.61 -6.56
C TYR A 249 10.79 0.75 -5.93
N ILE A 250 10.61 1.80 -6.74
CA ILE A 250 10.94 3.17 -6.38
C ILE A 250 9.71 4.03 -6.62
N ALA A 251 9.15 4.59 -5.54
CA ALA A 251 7.89 5.32 -5.58
C ALA A 251 7.89 6.50 -4.62
N VAL A 252 7.14 7.54 -4.97
CA VAL A 252 6.98 8.72 -4.10
C VAL A 252 5.85 8.44 -3.12
N ARG A 253 6.10 8.66 -1.83
CA ARG A 253 5.06 8.60 -0.79
C ARG A 253 4.91 9.95 -0.13
N VAL A 254 3.67 10.34 0.12
CA VAL A 254 3.29 11.62 0.74
C VAL A 254 2.24 11.29 1.80
N ASN A 255 2.29 11.97 2.94
CA ASN A 255 1.40 11.71 4.07
C ASN A 255 -0.01 12.28 3.88
N LYS A 256 -0.70 11.83 2.84
CA LYS A 256 -2.05 12.26 2.43
C LYS A 256 -2.90 11.05 2.03
N GLY A 257 -4.21 11.24 1.95
CA GLY A 257 -5.14 10.18 1.57
C GLY A 257 -5.08 8.99 2.53
N GLY A 258 -4.94 7.78 1.99
CA GLY A 258 -4.78 6.57 2.79
C GLY A 258 -3.45 6.50 3.58
N ASP A 259 -2.46 7.31 3.20
CA ASP A 259 -1.14 7.44 3.84
C ASP A 259 -1.07 8.60 4.85
N ALA A 260 -2.20 9.14 5.33
CA ALA A 260 -2.20 10.30 6.21
C ALA A 260 -1.35 10.16 7.49
N LEU A 261 -1.13 8.93 7.97
CA LEU A 261 -0.32 8.62 9.15
C LEU A 261 1.11 8.15 8.80
N LEU A 262 1.51 8.23 7.53
CA LEU A 262 2.86 7.89 7.11
C LEU A 262 3.84 8.87 7.75
N ALA A 263 4.84 8.33 8.45
CA ALA A 263 5.84 9.10 9.17
C ALA A 263 7.17 9.15 8.41
N ALA A 264 8.09 10.01 8.86
CA ALA A 264 9.49 9.94 8.42
C ALA A 264 10.12 8.58 8.81
N PRO A 265 11.07 8.05 8.03
CA PRO A 265 11.65 8.63 6.80
C PRO A 265 10.83 8.37 5.52
N TYR A 266 9.70 7.65 5.61
CA TYR A 266 8.92 7.24 4.46
C TYR A 266 8.10 8.38 3.83
N ALA A 267 7.61 9.30 4.65
CA ALA A 267 6.73 10.37 4.22
C ALA A 267 7.45 11.49 3.47
N ASN A 268 6.78 12.00 2.44
CA ASN A 268 7.24 13.12 1.61
C ASN A 268 8.59 12.86 0.95
N ALA A 269 8.83 11.61 0.57
CA ALA A 269 10.11 11.13 0.08
C ALA A 269 9.91 10.07 -1.03
N VAL A 270 10.98 9.85 -1.81
CA VAL A 270 11.10 8.68 -2.67
C VAL A 270 11.46 7.50 -1.78
N ASN A 271 10.62 6.47 -1.76
CA ASN A 271 10.86 5.23 -1.03
C ASN A 271 11.49 4.20 -1.97
N VAL A 272 12.42 3.41 -1.44
CA VAL A 272 13.08 2.32 -2.16
C VAL A 272 12.81 1.02 -1.42
N HIS A 273 12.18 0.10 -2.12
CA HIS A 273 11.93 -1.26 -1.66
C HIS A 273 12.69 -2.24 -2.54
N GLU A 274 13.24 -3.30 -1.94
CA GLU A 274 13.76 -4.45 -2.65
C GLU A 274 12.84 -5.67 -2.54
N VAL A 275 12.88 -6.53 -3.54
CA VAL A 275 12.12 -7.79 -3.59
C VAL A 275 12.99 -8.87 -4.21
N ASN A 276 12.86 -10.13 -3.76
CA ASN A 276 13.54 -11.26 -4.44
C ASN A 276 13.15 -11.31 -5.93
N ALA A 277 14.13 -11.17 -6.82
CA ALA A 277 13.89 -11.05 -8.26
C ALA A 277 13.33 -12.33 -8.88
N THR A 278 13.78 -13.51 -8.42
CA THR A 278 13.24 -14.79 -8.91
C THR A 278 11.74 -14.88 -8.68
N MET A 279 11.30 -14.52 -7.48
CA MET A 279 9.90 -14.59 -7.11
C MET A 279 9.08 -13.43 -7.67
N ASP A 280 9.67 -12.24 -7.80
CA ASP A 280 9.01 -11.07 -8.39
C ASP A 280 8.79 -11.23 -9.91
N ASN A 281 9.78 -11.78 -10.63
CA ASN A 281 9.68 -12.04 -12.07
C ASN A 281 8.67 -13.14 -12.41
N ASP A 282 8.35 -14.03 -11.47
CA ASP A 282 7.41 -15.14 -11.66
C ASP A 282 6.55 -15.38 -10.42
N ALA A 283 5.83 -14.34 -10.03
CA ALA A 283 4.95 -14.33 -8.86
C ALA A 283 3.97 -15.52 -8.82
N SER A 284 3.55 -16.02 -9.99
CA SER A 284 2.60 -17.12 -10.14
C SER A 284 3.12 -18.47 -9.63
N ARG A 285 4.45 -18.69 -9.65
CA ARG A 285 5.09 -19.91 -9.16
C ARG A 285 5.37 -19.91 -7.67
N TYR A 286 5.33 -18.75 -7.02
CA TYR A 286 5.67 -18.58 -5.61
C TYR A 286 4.52 -17.97 -4.77
N PRO A 287 3.27 -18.45 -4.90
CA PRO A 287 2.13 -17.85 -4.20
C PRO A 287 2.18 -18.06 -2.67
N TYR A 288 2.85 -19.12 -2.21
CA TYR A 288 2.95 -19.51 -0.79
C TYR A 288 4.29 -19.13 -0.16
N THR A 289 5.09 -18.28 -0.81
CA THR A 289 6.44 -17.96 -0.33
C THR A 289 6.57 -16.48 -0.06
N ASP A 290 7.20 -16.15 1.07
CA ASP A 290 7.56 -14.79 1.39
C ASP A 290 8.65 -14.29 0.42
N ARG A 291 8.32 -13.23 -0.31
CA ARG A 291 9.20 -12.55 -1.27
C ARG A 291 10.18 -11.59 -0.62
N LYS A 292 10.06 -11.40 0.70
CA LYS A 292 10.83 -10.50 1.53
C LYS A 292 10.88 -9.11 0.92
N ILE A 293 9.70 -8.54 0.70
CA ILE A 293 9.55 -7.13 0.33
C ILE A 293 10.16 -6.32 1.47
N SER A 294 11.23 -5.58 1.20
CA SER A 294 11.97 -4.87 2.24
C SER A 294 12.16 -3.41 1.87
N PHE A 295 11.83 -2.49 2.78
CA PHE A 295 12.31 -1.12 2.67
C PHE A 295 13.82 -1.10 2.90
N ILE A 296 14.55 -0.36 2.05
CA ILE A 296 16.02 -0.26 2.16
C ILE A 296 16.52 1.16 2.25
N ASN A 297 15.80 2.14 1.69
CA ASN A 297 16.22 3.52 1.77
C ASN A 297 15.13 4.50 1.33
N SER A 298 15.39 5.79 1.56
CA SER A 298 14.59 6.88 1.02
C SER A 298 15.45 8.06 0.59
N ALA A 299 14.97 8.83 -0.39
CA ALA A 299 15.54 10.11 -0.76
C ALA A 299 14.50 11.21 -0.56
N ALA A 300 14.86 12.22 0.24
CA ALA A 300 14.06 13.42 0.39
C ALA A 300 14.10 14.25 -0.92
N PRO A 301 13.15 15.18 -1.12
CA PRO A 301 13.22 16.16 -2.19
C PRO A 301 14.51 16.97 -2.09
N ARG A 302 15.12 17.28 -3.23
CA ARG A 302 16.43 17.93 -3.36
C ARG A 302 17.55 17.20 -2.60
N SER A 303 17.48 15.88 -2.51
CA SER A 303 18.55 15.06 -1.92
C SER A 303 18.88 13.86 -2.81
N GLN A 304 19.98 13.19 -2.50
CA GLN A 304 20.37 11.96 -3.16
C GLN A 304 20.75 10.88 -2.15
N VAL A 305 20.64 9.63 -2.57
CA VAL A 305 21.11 8.48 -1.83
C VAL A 305 21.89 7.55 -2.76
N VAL A 306 22.99 7.01 -2.23
CA VAL A 306 23.80 6.02 -2.94
C VAL A 306 23.40 4.64 -2.45
N LEU A 307 22.82 3.85 -3.33
CA LEU A 307 22.50 2.45 -3.10
C LEU A 307 23.70 1.60 -3.51
N THR A 308 24.70 1.55 -2.63
CA THR A 308 26.03 0.97 -2.93
C THR A 308 25.95 -0.47 -3.43
N ASP A 309 25.13 -1.31 -2.79
CA ASP A 309 24.94 -2.71 -3.16
C ASP A 309 24.37 -2.88 -4.58
N TYR A 310 23.72 -1.83 -5.09
CA TYR A 310 23.09 -1.80 -6.40
C TYR A 310 23.90 -1.03 -7.45
N LYS A 311 25.01 -0.40 -7.04
CA LYS A 311 25.78 0.54 -7.86
C LYS A 311 24.90 1.60 -8.52
N LEU A 312 23.96 2.14 -7.76
CA LEU A 312 22.93 3.07 -8.22
C LEU A 312 22.88 4.32 -7.34
N VAL A 313 22.84 5.50 -7.96
CA VAL A 313 22.51 6.76 -7.29
C VAL A 313 21.06 7.10 -7.61
N LEU A 314 20.27 7.29 -6.55
CA LEU A 314 18.89 7.75 -6.61
C LEU A 314 18.82 9.20 -6.16
N TYR A 315 18.12 10.03 -6.91
CA TYR A 315 17.92 11.45 -6.58
C TYR A 315 16.44 11.75 -6.42
N GLY A 316 16.07 12.33 -5.27
CA GLY A 316 14.83 13.07 -5.12
C GLY A 316 15.04 14.49 -5.64
N GLY A 317 14.48 14.80 -6.80
CA GLY A 317 14.58 16.10 -7.45
C GLY A 317 13.62 17.13 -6.87
N SER A 318 13.17 18.05 -7.73
CA SER A 318 12.15 19.05 -7.38
C SER A 318 10.73 18.52 -7.52
N TRP A 319 9.79 19.07 -6.74
CA TRP A 319 8.36 18.92 -6.99
C TRP A 319 8.01 19.67 -8.29
N VAL A 320 7.50 18.94 -9.29
CA VAL A 320 7.14 19.51 -10.60
C VAL A 320 5.67 19.90 -10.69
N SER A 321 4.85 19.35 -9.79
CA SER A 321 3.49 19.76 -9.49
C SER A 321 3.12 19.28 -8.08
N THR A 322 1.89 19.55 -7.63
CA THR A 322 1.37 19.08 -6.34
C THR A 322 1.57 17.56 -6.20
N ASP A 323 2.40 17.18 -5.23
CA ASP A 323 2.71 15.79 -4.87
C ASP A 323 3.20 14.92 -6.04
N VAL A 324 3.83 15.53 -7.06
CA VAL A 324 4.56 14.83 -8.13
C VAL A 324 6.02 15.25 -8.07
N LEU A 325 6.90 14.29 -7.76
CA LEU A 325 8.33 14.53 -7.61
C LEU A 325 9.07 14.10 -8.88
N ARG A 326 10.02 14.91 -9.34
CA ARG A 326 11.00 14.45 -10.32
C ARG A 326 12.00 13.53 -9.62
N VAL A 327 12.20 12.34 -10.17
CA VAL A 327 13.11 11.33 -9.63
C VAL A 327 14.12 10.96 -10.70
N HIS A 328 15.40 10.94 -10.32
CA HIS A 328 16.50 10.59 -11.23
C HIS A 328 17.24 9.35 -10.77
N PHE A 329 17.81 8.64 -11.73
CA PHE A 329 18.59 7.42 -11.56
C PHE A 329 19.88 7.54 -12.32
N CYS A 330 20.98 7.14 -11.71
CA CYS A 330 22.24 6.93 -12.41
C CYS A 330 22.94 5.68 -11.91
N ARG A 331 23.29 4.79 -12.82
CA ARG A 331 24.11 3.61 -12.54
C ARG A 331 25.58 3.98 -12.68
N TYR A 332 26.42 3.50 -11.77
CA TYR A 332 27.88 3.62 -11.87
C TYR A 332 28.55 2.24 -11.93
N ARG A 333 29.83 2.19 -12.32
CA ARG A 333 30.60 0.94 -12.32
C ARG A 333 31.51 0.82 -11.10
N ASP A 334 32.28 1.86 -10.83
CA ASP A 334 33.38 1.87 -9.87
C ASP A 334 33.14 2.89 -8.75
N SER A 335 32.60 4.06 -9.08
CA SER A 335 32.34 5.15 -8.12
C SER A 335 31.04 5.92 -8.41
N PRO A 336 30.27 6.31 -7.37
CA PRO A 336 29.13 7.22 -7.53
C PRO A 336 29.48 8.55 -8.19
N ARG A 337 30.77 8.94 -8.25
CA ARG A 337 31.25 10.15 -8.94
C ARG A 337 31.14 10.08 -10.46
N GLU A 338 30.90 8.91 -11.02
CA GLU A 338 30.55 8.76 -12.45
C GLU A 338 29.17 9.36 -12.76
N CYS A 339 28.35 9.57 -11.73
CA CYS A 339 27.02 10.15 -11.86
C CYS A 339 27.07 11.67 -11.62
N PRO A 340 26.24 12.46 -12.35
CA PRO A 340 26.20 13.90 -12.19
C PRO A 340 25.67 14.30 -10.81
N SER A 341 25.99 15.53 -10.38
CA SER A 341 25.41 16.10 -9.16
C SER A 341 23.92 16.42 -9.36
N LEU A 342 23.16 16.40 -8.27
CA LEU A 342 21.74 16.79 -8.30
C LEU A 342 21.54 18.21 -8.83
N ASP A 343 22.39 19.14 -8.41
CA ASP A 343 22.32 20.53 -8.88
C ASP A 343 22.48 20.64 -10.41
N SER A 344 23.33 19.81 -11.01
CA SER A 344 23.46 19.76 -12.48
C SER A 344 22.21 19.20 -13.17
N LEU A 345 21.47 18.31 -12.52
CA LEU A 345 20.24 17.72 -13.06
C LEU A 345 19.02 18.64 -12.88
N GLU A 346 19.02 19.46 -11.83
CA GLU A 346 17.95 20.38 -11.48
C GLU A 346 18.19 21.82 -11.97
N ALA A 347 19.39 22.13 -12.49
CA ALA A 347 19.67 23.39 -13.17
C ALA A 347 18.66 23.59 -14.32
N ALA A 348 17.76 24.55 -14.15
CA ALA A 348 16.67 24.80 -15.08
C ALA A 348 17.18 25.00 -16.52
N LEU A 349 16.41 24.49 -17.48
CA LEU A 349 16.47 24.92 -18.88
C LEU A 349 16.51 26.46 -18.96
N PRO A 350 17.22 27.04 -19.95
CA PRO A 350 17.34 28.49 -20.10
C PRO A 350 15.95 29.15 -20.03
N PRO A 351 15.84 30.35 -19.43
CA PRO A 351 14.56 31.05 -19.35
C PRO A 351 13.93 31.12 -20.75
N PRO A 352 12.59 31.00 -20.86
CA PRO A 352 11.93 31.12 -22.15
C PRO A 352 12.40 32.44 -22.81
N PRO A 353 12.67 32.44 -24.13
CA PRO A 353 13.10 33.66 -24.81
C PRO A 353 12.12 34.77 -24.46
N ARG A 354 12.65 35.88 -23.92
CA ARG A 354 11.85 37.05 -23.56
C ARG A 354 10.91 37.34 -24.72
N LYS A 355 9.59 37.27 -24.48
CA LYS A 355 8.62 37.78 -25.45
C LYS A 355 9.04 39.22 -25.74
N ASN A 356 9.33 39.53 -27.01
CA ASN A 356 9.56 40.89 -27.45
C ASN A 356 8.43 41.77 -26.91
N PRO A 357 8.72 42.98 -26.39
CA PRO A 357 7.67 43.90 -25.98
C PRO A 357 6.72 44.11 -27.17
N LEU A 358 5.43 43.86 -26.95
CA LEU A 358 4.40 44.26 -27.91
C LEU A 358 4.57 45.76 -28.19
N PRO A 359 4.55 46.20 -29.46
CA PRO A 359 4.68 47.60 -29.80
C PRO A 359 3.56 48.39 -29.10
N SER A 360 3.96 49.43 -28.36
CA SER A 360 3.05 50.32 -27.65
C SER A 360 1.94 50.83 -28.57
N PRO A 361 0.68 50.90 -28.10
CA PRO A 361 -0.40 51.50 -28.89
C PRO A 361 -0.04 52.95 -29.21
N LYS A 362 -0.09 53.32 -30.50
CA LYS A 362 0.04 54.71 -30.93
C LYS A 362 -1.04 55.54 -30.24
N GLN A 363 -0.62 56.50 -29.40
CA GLN A 363 -1.51 57.56 -28.92
C GLN A 363 -2.03 58.35 -30.13
N SER A 364 -3.33 58.28 -30.38
CA SER A 364 -4.01 59.18 -31.29
C SER A 364 -3.99 60.60 -30.70
N LYS A 365 -3.31 61.52 -31.39
CA LYS A 365 -3.39 62.96 -31.10
C LYS A 365 -4.84 63.41 -31.21
N ALA A 366 -5.43 63.86 -30.11
CA ALA A 366 -6.68 64.61 -30.13
C ALA A 366 -6.41 65.97 -30.79
N ALA A 367 -7.18 66.27 -31.83
CA ALA A 367 -7.09 67.52 -32.58
C ALA A 367 -7.64 68.70 -31.77
N ASP A 368 -6.92 69.82 -31.87
CA ASP A 368 -7.30 71.15 -31.43
C ASP A 368 -8.69 71.56 -31.95
N ALA A 369 -9.56 72.00 -31.05
CA ALA A 369 -10.77 72.74 -31.38
C ALA A 369 -10.80 74.04 -30.57
N ARG A 370 -10.17 75.09 -31.11
CA ARG A 370 -10.48 76.48 -30.79
C ARG A 370 -10.98 77.18 -32.05
N ARG A 371 -12.25 77.58 -32.06
CA ARG A 371 -12.70 78.79 -32.76
C ARG A 371 -13.95 79.36 -32.11
N PRO A 372 -13.98 80.67 -31.78
CA PRO A 372 -15.17 81.37 -31.32
C PRO A 372 -16.04 81.86 -32.50
N PRO A 373 -17.32 82.20 -32.28
CA PRO A 373 -18.20 82.71 -33.33
C PRO A 373 -18.09 84.25 -33.46
N PRO A 374 -18.25 84.81 -34.68
CA PRO A 374 -18.42 86.25 -34.90
C PRO A 374 -19.83 86.59 -35.47
N PRO A 375 -20.10 87.89 -35.70
CA PRO A 375 -20.65 88.89 -34.78
C PRO A 375 -22.17 88.82 -34.59
#